data_AF-A0A182SS82-F1
#
_entry.id   AF-A0A182SS82-F1
#
_cell.length_a   1.000
_cell.length_b   1.000
_cell.length_c   1.000
_cell.angle_alpha   90.00
_cell.angle_beta   90.00
_cell.angle_gamma   90.00
#
_symmetry.space_group_name_H-M   'P 1'
#
loop_
_entity.id
_entity.type
_entity.pdbx_description
1 polymer ?
#
loop_
_entity_poly.entity_id
_entity_poly.type
_entity_poly.pdbx_seq_one_letter_code
_entity_poly.pdbx_strand_id
1 'polypeptide(L)'
;MAALLSAGRHSTIFRPSVPNVWILSWLVCSQRKSTNISAVDSFISELMENKKLKWKVLNSRHRNGKSKTPTQIEQAELSATVVRSPTETLLRSSFRLGELYKELTSNPLLVNISQLEVSQVDHLLETALKEENAEDVSRLLSQILEFQKLPSTPVLNAALKHLSHQKQLETIEQLAELYTQLHPQQTGTAIGRFEHFKALCQWKLGNSLKSLEAFRTIMASCNEEQLLIIDHILLEMIDETIGRKSEAVLLAVISLCEFCLTELRHDFPLCYVWEKSFLSAWHSDQEAAKTLFDRHAALRRAV
;
A
#
# COMPACT_ATOMS: atom_id res chain seq x y z
N MET A 1 18.55 -9.50 74.31
CA MET A 1 17.28 -8.98 74.88
C MET A 1 16.21 -9.18 73.81
N ALA A 2 15.43 -10.27 73.90
CA ALA A 2 14.08 -10.33 74.48
C ALA A 2 13.05 -9.60 73.56
N ALA A 3 12.25 -10.34 72.79
CA ALA A 3 10.90 -10.84 73.14
C ALA A 3 9.81 -9.85 72.64
N LEU A 4 9.06 -10.19 71.60
CA LEU A 4 7.75 -10.89 71.60
C LEU A 4 6.55 -9.97 71.78
N LEU A 5 5.49 -10.32 71.03
CA LEU A 5 4.03 -10.25 71.27
C LEU A 5 3.32 -9.77 69.98
N SER A 6 2.75 -10.63 69.12
CA SER A 6 1.49 -11.42 69.24
C SER A 6 0.25 -10.51 69.35
N ALA A 7 -0.95 -10.73 68.82
CA ALA A 7 -1.71 -11.71 68.02
C ALA A 7 -3.03 -10.95 67.64
N GLY A 8 -4.02 -11.36 66.84
CA GLY A 8 -4.54 -12.63 66.33
C GLY A 8 -5.56 -12.30 65.21
N ARG A 9 -5.69 -13.11 64.16
CA ARG A 9 -6.59 -14.27 63.99
C ARG A 9 -8.08 -13.99 64.29
N HIS A 10 -8.90 -13.96 63.24
CA HIS A 10 -10.07 -14.83 63.11
C HIS A 10 -10.41 -15.10 61.63
N SER A 11 -10.96 -16.29 61.42
CA SER A 11 -11.13 -17.09 60.21
C SER A 11 -12.61 -17.47 60.04
N THR A 12 -13.09 -17.66 58.80
CA THR A 12 -14.11 -18.64 58.30
C THR A 12 -14.51 -18.24 56.87
N ILE A 13 -14.07 -18.93 55.81
CA ILE A 13 -14.70 -20.09 55.12
C ILE A 13 -16.18 -19.90 54.79
N PHE A 14 -16.49 -19.62 53.51
CA PHE A 14 -17.63 -20.17 52.76
C PHE A 14 -17.38 -20.01 51.24
N ARG A 15 -17.31 -21.15 50.53
CA ARG A 15 -17.63 -21.32 49.09
C ARG A 15 -18.99 -22.06 49.07
N PRO A 16 -19.87 -21.91 48.05
CA PRO A 16 -19.53 -22.21 46.66
C PRO A 16 -20.26 -21.39 45.57
N SER A 17 -19.97 -21.77 44.32
CA SER A 17 -20.64 -21.46 43.04
C SER A 17 -20.04 -20.34 42.18
N VAL A 18 -19.66 -20.77 40.97
CA VAL A 18 -19.24 -20.04 39.75
C VAL A 18 -20.53 -20.03 38.89
N PRO A 19 -20.85 -19.03 38.02
CA PRO A 19 -19.93 -18.47 37.01
C PRO A 19 -20.12 -16.99 36.58
N ASN A 20 -19.20 -16.57 35.70
CA ASN A 20 -19.28 -15.42 34.78
C ASN A 20 -19.13 -14.00 35.34
N VAL A 21 -17.90 -13.46 35.36
CA VAL A 21 -17.67 -12.00 35.14
C VAL A 21 -16.32 -11.77 34.41
N TRP A 22 -16.34 -11.89 33.09
CA TRP A 22 -15.30 -11.37 32.17
C TRP A 22 -15.46 -9.84 31.98
N ILE A 23 -15.67 -9.06 33.05
CA ILE A 23 -15.97 -7.61 32.94
C ILE A 23 -15.20 -6.72 33.95
N LEU A 24 -14.42 -7.26 34.89
CA LEU A 24 -13.78 -6.42 35.93
C LEU A 24 -12.27 -6.19 35.82
N SER A 25 -11.60 -6.64 34.76
CA SER A 25 -10.18 -6.30 34.53
C SER A 25 -9.95 -5.07 33.64
N TRP A 26 -11.01 -4.39 33.18
CA TRP A 26 -10.88 -3.17 32.36
C TRP A 26 -11.01 -1.86 33.15
N LEU A 27 -11.34 -1.90 34.45
CA LEU A 27 -11.63 -0.69 35.24
C LEU A 27 -10.63 -0.35 36.36
N VAL A 28 -9.46 -1.01 36.45
CA VAL A 28 -8.44 -0.73 37.49
C VAL A 28 -7.08 -0.31 36.92
N CYS A 29 -7.04 0.35 35.75
CA CYS A 29 -5.86 1.12 35.33
C CYS A 29 -6.08 2.63 35.23
N SER A 30 -7.29 3.14 35.50
CA SER A 30 -7.53 4.58 35.64
C SER A 30 -7.46 5.00 37.10
N GLN A 31 -6.25 5.18 37.63
CA GLN A 31 -5.97 6.22 38.64
C GLN A 31 -4.47 6.36 38.93
N ARG A 32 -3.76 7.06 38.04
CA ARG A 32 -2.73 8.02 38.48
C ARG A 32 -2.87 9.29 37.66
N LYS A 33 -3.29 10.36 38.36
CA LYS A 33 -3.36 11.73 37.84
C LYS A 33 -1.97 12.14 37.36
N SER A 34 -1.79 12.24 36.06
CA SER A 34 -0.66 12.91 35.39
C SER A 34 -1.26 14.00 34.52
N THR A 35 -0.98 15.25 34.86
CA THR A 35 -1.42 16.44 34.12
C THR A 35 -0.90 16.49 32.67
N ASN A 36 0.06 15.62 32.31
CA ASN A 36 0.59 15.54 30.94
C ASN A 36 -0.29 14.71 29.99
N ILE A 37 -1.03 13.70 30.46
CA ILE A 37 -1.88 12.86 29.59
C ILE A 37 -3.12 13.65 29.14
N SER A 38 -3.69 14.46 30.04
CA SER A 38 -4.81 15.34 29.71
C SER A 38 -4.44 16.44 28.72
N ALA A 39 -3.20 16.93 28.73
CA ALA A 39 -2.72 17.92 27.76
C ALA A 39 -2.52 17.30 26.37
N VAL A 40 -2.01 16.06 26.32
CA VAL A 40 -1.85 15.29 25.08
C VAL A 40 -3.23 14.92 24.50
N ASP A 41 -4.18 14.46 25.31
CA ASP A 41 -5.53 14.14 24.84
C ASP A 41 -6.35 15.39 24.41
N SER A 42 -6.14 16.53 25.09
CA SER A 42 -6.72 17.82 24.69
C SER A 42 -6.12 18.32 23.39
N PHE A 43 -4.79 18.21 23.22
CA PHE A 43 -4.10 18.54 21.98
C PHE A 43 -4.54 17.63 20.82
N ILE A 44 -4.66 16.31 21.06
CA ILE A 44 -5.17 15.33 20.09
C ILE A 44 -6.61 15.67 19.66
N SER A 45 -7.47 16.04 20.61
CA SER A 45 -8.87 16.38 20.33
C SER A 45 -8.98 17.68 19.51
N GLU A 46 -8.22 18.70 19.88
CA GLU A 46 -8.19 20.00 19.19
C GLU A 46 -7.56 19.91 17.79
N LEU A 47 -6.59 19.02 17.59
CA LEU A 47 -6.00 18.70 16.27
C LEU A 47 -6.98 17.95 15.36
N MET A 48 -7.71 16.96 15.91
CA MET A 48 -8.64 16.14 15.14
C MET A 48 -9.84 16.95 14.61
N GLU A 49 -10.34 17.92 15.39
CA GLU A 49 -11.44 18.79 14.97
C GLU A 49 -11.02 19.78 13.87
N ASN A 50 -9.83 20.38 13.99
CA ASN A 50 -9.31 21.29 12.96
C ASN A 50 -8.87 20.56 11.66
N LYS A 51 -8.37 19.32 11.77
CA LYS A 51 -7.92 18.50 10.62
C LYS A 51 -9.05 18.01 9.71
N LYS A 52 -10.24 17.73 10.26
CA LYS A 52 -11.39 17.20 9.47
C LYS A 52 -11.85 18.16 8.37
N LEU A 53 -11.63 19.46 8.55
CA LEU A 53 -12.04 20.51 7.61
C LEU A 53 -11.02 20.75 6.49
N LYS A 54 -9.71 20.79 6.80
CA LYS A 54 -8.64 20.97 5.78
C LYS A 54 -8.40 19.72 4.93
N TRP A 55 -8.48 18.52 5.52
CA TRP A 55 -8.26 17.26 4.79
C TRP A 55 -9.31 16.98 3.72
N LYS A 56 -10.58 17.37 3.94
CA LYS A 56 -11.62 17.29 2.91
C LYS A 56 -11.28 18.15 1.70
N VAL A 57 -10.65 19.31 1.91
CA VAL A 57 -10.30 20.25 0.83
C VAL A 57 -9.09 19.72 0.03
N LEU A 58 -8.04 19.22 0.69
CA LEU A 58 -6.83 18.71 0.03
C LEU A 58 -7.07 17.36 -0.69
N ASN A 59 -7.78 16.43 -0.04
CA ASN A 59 -8.11 15.13 -0.63
C ASN A 59 -9.09 15.26 -1.82
N SER A 60 -9.98 16.26 -1.80
CA SER A 60 -10.87 16.53 -2.94
C SER A 60 -10.14 17.01 -4.19
N ARG A 61 -9.01 17.72 -4.05
CA ARG A 61 -8.21 18.20 -5.19
C ARG A 61 -7.38 17.09 -5.83
N HIS A 62 -6.79 16.19 -5.04
CA HIS A 62 -6.03 15.06 -5.58
C HIS A 62 -6.89 13.93 -6.15
N ARG A 63 -8.13 13.74 -5.64
CA ARG A 63 -9.01 12.64 -6.09
C ARG A 63 -9.91 13.00 -7.27
N ASN A 64 -10.20 14.29 -7.51
CA ASN A 64 -11.12 14.74 -8.57
C ASN A 64 -10.42 15.24 -9.85
N GLY A 65 -9.12 15.03 -10.01
CA GLY A 65 -8.39 15.31 -11.25
C GLY A 65 -8.70 14.38 -12.43
N LYS A 66 -9.81 13.62 -12.38
CA LYS A 66 -10.34 12.88 -13.52
C LYS A 66 -11.50 13.68 -14.12
N SER A 67 -11.28 14.18 -15.33
CA SER A 67 -12.29 14.75 -16.20
C SER A 67 -13.51 13.83 -16.29
N LYS A 68 -14.69 14.37 -15.97
CA LYS A 68 -15.97 13.75 -16.30
C LYS A 68 -16.26 13.99 -17.77
N THR A 69 -16.52 12.92 -18.51
CA THR A 69 -17.38 12.95 -19.69
C THR A 69 -18.48 11.90 -19.56
N PRO A 70 -19.66 12.13 -20.16
CA PRO A 70 -20.93 11.60 -19.67
C PRO A 70 -21.56 10.63 -20.67
N THR A 71 -21.77 9.37 -20.31
CA THR A 71 -22.78 8.53 -20.98
C THR A 71 -23.01 7.26 -20.20
N GLN A 72 -24.23 7.07 -19.70
CA GLN A 72 -24.98 5.79 -19.67
C GLN A 72 -26.16 5.94 -18.72
N ILE A 73 -27.28 6.39 -19.28
CA ILE A 73 -28.62 6.05 -18.80
C ILE A 73 -29.38 5.57 -20.05
N GLU A 74 -30.21 4.54 -19.84
CA GLU A 74 -31.15 3.92 -20.77
C GLU A 74 -30.60 2.84 -21.72
N GLN A 75 -30.66 1.60 -21.25
CA GLN A 75 -31.33 0.51 -21.97
C GLN A 75 -31.65 -0.64 -20.99
N ALA A 76 -32.75 -0.45 -20.27
CA ALA A 76 -33.56 -1.52 -19.73
C ALA A 76 -34.87 -1.53 -20.52
N GLU A 77 -35.48 -2.72 -20.62
CA GLU A 77 -36.76 -3.03 -21.28
C GLU A 77 -36.67 -3.40 -22.76
N LEU A 78 -36.75 -4.71 -23.04
CA LEU A 78 -37.94 -5.31 -23.64
C LEU A 78 -37.79 -6.83 -23.63
N SER A 79 -38.57 -7.47 -22.75
CA SER A 79 -38.80 -8.91 -22.74
C SER A 79 -40.08 -9.25 -23.50
N ALA A 80 -40.13 -10.52 -23.92
CA ALA A 80 -41.25 -11.29 -24.46
C ALA A 80 -41.42 -11.25 -26.00
N THR A 81 -41.23 -12.40 -26.64
CA THR A 81 -42.34 -13.22 -27.17
C THR A 81 -41.85 -14.66 -27.44
N VAL A 82 -42.66 -15.62 -26.99
CA VAL A 82 -42.49 -17.08 -27.07
C VAL A 82 -43.05 -17.61 -28.39
N VAL A 83 -42.34 -18.51 -29.08
CA VAL A 83 -42.94 -19.52 -29.99
C VAL A 83 -42.18 -20.85 -29.86
N ARG A 84 -42.93 -21.92 -29.64
CA ARG A 84 -42.51 -23.32 -29.46
C ARG A 84 -42.44 -24.09 -30.79
N SER A 85 -41.54 -25.07 -30.88
CA SER A 85 -41.75 -26.51 -31.23
C SER A 85 -40.48 -27.12 -31.88
N PRO A 86 -40.35 -28.46 -32.07
CA PRO A 86 -40.22 -29.47 -31.02
C PRO A 86 -39.05 -30.48 -31.25
N THR A 87 -38.59 -31.10 -30.15
CA THR A 87 -37.94 -32.44 -30.02
C THR A 87 -36.86 -32.89 -31.01
N GLU A 88 -35.60 -32.94 -30.54
CA GLU A 88 -34.74 -34.11 -30.73
C GLU A 88 -33.96 -34.40 -29.43
N THR A 89 -34.10 -35.65 -28.98
CA THR A 89 -33.46 -36.22 -27.80
C THR A 89 -31.98 -36.47 -28.08
N LEU A 90 -31.11 -35.56 -27.63
CA LEU A 90 -29.70 -35.88 -27.40
C LEU A 90 -29.45 -35.90 -25.91
N LEU A 91 -29.00 -37.07 -25.43
CA LEU A 91 -28.47 -37.31 -24.09
C LEU A 91 -27.58 -36.14 -23.67
N ARG A 92 -28.12 -35.25 -22.84
CA ARG A 92 -27.34 -34.19 -22.18
C ARG A 92 -26.31 -34.89 -21.29
N SER A 93 -25.06 -34.94 -21.75
CA SER A 93 -23.93 -35.06 -20.84
C SER A 93 -24.11 -34.00 -19.76
N SER A 94 -24.03 -34.40 -18.50
CA SER A 94 -24.20 -33.47 -17.38
C SER A 94 -23.20 -32.34 -17.54
N PHE A 95 -23.67 -31.12 -17.82
CA PHE A 95 -22.82 -29.96 -17.92
C PHE A 95 -22.26 -29.66 -16.53
N ARG A 96 -21.05 -30.16 -16.26
CA ARG A 96 -20.38 -29.98 -14.97
C ARG A 96 -19.64 -28.65 -15.03
N LEU A 97 -20.36 -27.59 -14.67
CA LEU A 97 -19.82 -26.23 -14.53
C LEU A 97 -18.51 -26.20 -13.71
N GLY A 98 -18.34 -27.11 -12.76
CA GLY A 98 -17.09 -27.24 -11.98
C GLY A 98 -15.90 -27.83 -12.74
N GLU A 99 -16.14 -28.69 -13.74
CA GLU A 99 -15.09 -29.22 -14.63
C GLU A 99 -14.69 -28.17 -15.65
N LEU A 100 -15.65 -27.44 -16.24
CA LEU A 100 -15.37 -26.28 -17.10
C LEU A 100 -14.70 -25.13 -16.37
N TYR A 101 -15.11 -24.83 -15.13
CA TYR A 101 -14.44 -23.83 -14.30
C TYR A 101 -13.01 -24.26 -13.98
N LYS A 102 -12.78 -25.54 -13.65
CA LYS A 102 -11.43 -26.09 -13.50
C LYS A 102 -10.65 -26.01 -14.80
N GLU A 103 -11.24 -26.34 -15.94
CA GLU A 103 -10.58 -26.36 -17.26
C GLU A 103 -10.28 -24.95 -17.78
N LEU A 104 -11.12 -23.96 -17.44
CA LEU A 104 -10.89 -22.53 -17.71
C LEU A 104 -9.89 -21.89 -16.75
N THR A 105 -9.80 -22.37 -15.51
CA THR A 105 -8.82 -21.89 -14.51
C THR A 105 -7.50 -22.66 -14.51
N SER A 106 -7.47 -23.87 -15.09
CA SER A 106 -6.28 -24.72 -15.20
C SER A 106 -5.63 -24.69 -16.58
N ASN A 107 -6.23 -24.00 -17.55
CA ASN A 107 -5.55 -23.70 -18.79
C ASN A 107 -4.78 -22.41 -18.58
N PRO A 108 -3.45 -22.46 -18.35
CA PRO A 108 -2.68 -21.23 -18.40
C PRO A 108 -2.87 -20.63 -19.78
N LEU A 109 -2.98 -19.30 -19.87
CA LEU A 109 -3.24 -18.61 -21.13
C LEU A 109 -2.32 -19.15 -22.24
N LEU A 110 -2.85 -20.02 -23.11
CA LEU A 110 -2.23 -20.47 -24.37
C LEU A 110 -2.39 -19.37 -25.43
N VAL A 111 -2.34 -18.12 -25.00
CA VAL A 111 -2.50 -16.96 -25.86
C VAL A 111 -1.11 -16.58 -26.33
N ASN A 112 -0.89 -16.68 -27.65
CA ASN A 112 0.35 -16.26 -28.29
C ASN A 112 0.22 -14.77 -28.64
N ILE A 113 0.95 -13.89 -27.94
CA ILE A 113 0.86 -12.43 -28.16
C ILE A 113 1.49 -11.96 -29.48
N SER A 114 2.17 -12.82 -30.24
CA SER A 114 2.84 -12.44 -31.51
C SER A 114 1.89 -11.81 -32.54
N GLN A 115 0.61 -12.18 -32.52
CA GLN A 115 -0.41 -11.65 -33.42
C GLN A 115 -1.31 -10.58 -32.80
N LEU A 116 -1.18 -10.32 -31.50
CA LEU A 116 -2.04 -9.37 -30.78
C LEU A 116 -1.56 -7.92 -30.94
N GLU A 117 -2.52 -7.00 -30.95
CA GLU A 117 -2.25 -5.56 -30.84
C GLU A 117 -1.86 -5.17 -29.41
N VAL A 118 -1.15 -4.05 -29.25
CA VAL A 118 -0.73 -3.53 -27.93
C VAL A 118 -1.93 -3.34 -26.99
N SER A 119 -3.08 -2.91 -27.51
CA SER A 119 -4.33 -2.73 -26.76
C SER A 119 -4.86 -4.04 -26.17
N GLN A 120 -4.70 -5.16 -26.88
CA GLN A 120 -5.14 -6.48 -26.45
C GLN A 120 -4.15 -7.05 -25.43
N VAL A 121 -2.85 -6.82 -25.63
CA VAL A 121 -1.80 -7.18 -24.65
C VAL A 121 -2.02 -6.41 -23.34
N ASP A 122 -2.33 -5.12 -23.42
CA ASP A 122 -2.67 -4.28 -22.27
C ASP A 122 -3.86 -4.85 -21.50
N HIS A 123 -4.95 -5.19 -22.19
CA HIS A 123 -6.13 -5.76 -21.55
C HIS A 123 -5.84 -7.10 -20.87
N LEU A 124 -5.08 -7.99 -21.51
CA LEU A 124 -4.71 -9.29 -20.95
C LEU A 124 -3.85 -9.12 -19.69
N LEU A 125 -2.82 -8.26 -19.77
CA LEU A 125 -1.92 -8.03 -18.66
C LEU A 125 -2.62 -7.31 -17.50
N GLU A 126 -3.48 -6.33 -17.78
CA GLU A 126 -4.32 -5.70 -16.76
C GLU A 126 -5.26 -6.70 -16.07
N THR A 127 -5.87 -7.60 -16.83
CA THR A 127 -6.79 -8.61 -16.28
C THR A 127 -6.03 -9.58 -15.38
N ALA A 128 -4.90 -10.11 -15.86
CA ALA A 128 -4.04 -11.00 -15.08
C ALA A 128 -3.52 -10.33 -13.79
N LEU A 129 -3.16 -9.05 -13.85
CA LEU A 129 -2.76 -8.27 -12.67
C LEU A 129 -3.92 -8.04 -11.69
N LYS A 130 -5.14 -7.78 -12.17
CA LYS A 130 -6.35 -7.60 -11.33
C LYS A 130 -6.78 -8.91 -10.66
N GLU A 131 -6.58 -10.03 -11.33
CA GLU A 131 -6.88 -11.37 -10.81
C GLU A 131 -5.78 -11.93 -9.91
N GLU A 132 -4.67 -11.19 -9.74
CA GLU A 132 -3.48 -11.61 -8.98
C GLU A 132 -2.90 -12.96 -9.45
N ASN A 133 -3.10 -13.32 -10.72
CA ASN A 133 -2.63 -14.58 -11.29
C ASN A 133 -1.14 -14.48 -11.68
N ALA A 134 -0.28 -14.84 -10.73
CA ALA A 134 1.18 -14.77 -10.90
C ALA A 134 1.70 -15.62 -12.09
N GLU A 135 1.08 -16.76 -12.37
CA GLU A 135 1.51 -17.64 -13.47
C GLU A 135 1.23 -16.98 -14.82
N ASP A 136 0.03 -16.45 -15.02
CA ASP A 136 -0.34 -15.78 -16.26
C ASP A 136 0.45 -14.49 -16.48
N VAL A 137 0.69 -13.71 -15.42
CA VAL A 137 1.56 -12.53 -15.48
C VAL A 137 2.97 -12.94 -15.92
N SER A 138 3.56 -13.98 -15.32
CA SER A 138 4.92 -14.42 -15.68
C SER A 138 5.02 -14.87 -17.14
N ARG A 139 4.01 -15.59 -17.63
CA ARG A 139 3.95 -16.08 -19.02
C ARG A 139 3.80 -14.92 -20.00
N LEU A 140 2.88 -13.99 -19.74
CA LEU A 140 2.68 -12.81 -20.57
C LEU A 140 3.94 -11.95 -20.62
N LEU A 141 4.61 -11.76 -19.49
CA LEU A 141 5.88 -11.01 -19.44
C LEU A 141 7.00 -11.73 -20.20
N SER A 142 7.12 -13.05 -20.10
CA SER A 142 8.11 -13.80 -20.90
C SER A 142 7.87 -13.65 -22.40
N GLN A 143 6.61 -13.68 -22.83
CA GLN A 143 6.28 -13.49 -24.23
C GLN A 143 6.50 -12.04 -24.67
N ILE A 144 6.23 -11.05 -23.81
CA ILE A 144 6.51 -9.63 -24.09
C ILE A 144 8.01 -9.43 -24.37
N LEU A 145 8.87 -10.07 -23.57
CA LEU A 145 10.31 -10.05 -23.77
C LEU A 145 10.73 -10.78 -25.05
N GLU A 146 10.14 -11.95 -25.33
CA GLU A 146 10.43 -12.75 -26.52
C GLU A 146 10.04 -12.04 -27.82
N PHE A 147 8.84 -11.47 -27.88
CA PHE A 147 8.31 -10.81 -29.08
C PHE A 147 8.59 -9.32 -29.12
N GLN A 148 9.29 -8.77 -28.12
CA GLN A 148 9.62 -7.35 -27.99
C GLN A 148 8.41 -6.41 -28.12
N LYS A 149 7.24 -6.85 -27.64
CA LYS A 149 5.99 -6.09 -27.70
C LYS A 149 5.70 -5.45 -26.35
N LEU A 150 6.15 -4.20 -26.17
CA LEU A 150 5.87 -3.48 -24.94
C LEU A 150 4.38 -3.12 -24.82
N PRO A 151 3.79 -3.32 -23.63
CA PRO A 151 2.50 -2.75 -23.30
C PRO A 151 2.61 -1.22 -23.16
N SER A 152 1.47 -0.54 -23.08
CA SER A 152 1.46 0.90 -22.83
C SER A 152 2.13 1.23 -21.48
N THR A 153 2.72 2.43 -21.39
CA THR A 153 3.40 2.91 -20.18
C THR A 153 2.61 2.73 -18.86
N PRO A 154 1.30 3.01 -18.78
CA PRO A 154 0.55 2.79 -17.53
C PRO A 154 0.47 1.31 -17.13
N VAL A 155 0.26 0.41 -18.09
CA VAL A 155 0.19 -1.03 -17.82
C VAL A 155 1.58 -1.58 -17.49
N LEU A 156 2.62 -1.11 -18.19
CA LEU A 156 4.01 -1.44 -17.87
C LEU A 156 4.38 -1.01 -16.45
N ASN A 157 4.01 0.20 -16.02
CA ASN A 157 4.25 0.66 -14.66
C ASN A 157 3.51 -0.19 -13.62
N ALA A 158 2.28 -0.61 -13.91
CA ALA A 158 1.54 -1.52 -13.04
C ALA A 158 2.22 -2.90 -12.93
N ALA A 159 2.69 -3.44 -14.06
CA ALA A 159 3.42 -4.70 -14.10
C ALA A 159 4.76 -4.61 -13.37
N LEU A 160 5.55 -3.55 -13.59
CA LEU A 160 6.81 -3.30 -12.87
C LEU A 160 6.58 -3.16 -11.37
N LYS A 161 5.54 -2.44 -10.95
CA LYS A 161 5.15 -2.36 -9.53
C LYS A 161 4.84 -3.74 -8.97
N HIS A 162 4.09 -4.57 -9.70
CA HIS A 162 3.77 -5.93 -9.29
C HIS A 162 5.02 -6.81 -9.18
N LEU A 163 5.93 -6.74 -10.13
CA LEU A 163 7.22 -7.44 -10.09
C LEU A 163 8.08 -7.01 -8.90
N SER A 164 8.09 -5.73 -8.55
CA SER A 164 8.80 -5.25 -7.35
C SER A 164 8.25 -5.88 -6.08
N HIS A 165 6.93 -6.11 -6.01
CA HIS A 165 6.28 -6.80 -4.89
C HIS A 165 6.61 -8.30 -4.86
N GLN A 166 6.66 -8.93 -6.02
CA GLN A 166 7.09 -10.33 -6.17
C GLN A 166 8.61 -10.53 -6.03
N LYS A 167 9.39 -9.45 -5.88
CA LYS A 167 10.85 -9.46 -5.71
C LYS A 167 11.61 -10.01 -6.93
N GLN A 168 11.03 -9.87 -8.13
CA GLN A 168 11.62 -10.35 -9.38
C GLN A 168 12.47 -9.25 -10.04
N LEU A 169 13.67 -9.03 -9.50
CA LEU A 169 14.57 -7.96 -9.96
C LEU A 169 15.06 -8.18 -11.40
N GLU A 170 15.40 -9.42 -11.76
CA GLU A 170 15.94 -9.76 -13.09
C GLU A 170 14.96 -9.40 -14.22
N THR A 171 13.67 -9.72 -14.04
CA THR A 171 12.62 -9.40 -15.00
C THR A 171 12.41 -7.89 -15.13
N ILE A 172 12.52 -7.14 -14.03
CA ILE A 172 12.46 -5.66 -14.05
C ILE A 172 13.62 -5.10 -14.87
N GLU A 173 14.83 -5.64 -14.70
CA GLU A 173 16.01 -5.21 -15.46
C GLU A 173 15.88 -5.50 -16.95
N GLN A 174 15.39 -6.70 -17.31
CA GLN A 174 15.14 -7.08 -18.70
C GLN A 174 14.10 -6.17 -19.37
N LEU A 175 12.99 -5.87 -18.67
CA LEU A 175 11.95 -4.97 -19.19
C LEU A 175 12.45 -3.52 -19.31
N ALA A 176 13.24 -3.05 -18.34
CA ALA A 176 13.83 -1.70 -18.39
C ALA A 176 14.85 -1.56 -19.52
N GLU A 177 15.65 -2.61 -19.78
CA GLU A 177 16.57 -2.65 -20.91
C GLU A 177 15.82 -2.64 -22.24
N LEU A 178 14.78 -3.48 -22.38
CA LEU A 178 13.94 -3.52 -23.56
C LEU A 178 13.26 -2.17 -23.83
N TYR A 179 12.75 -1.50 -22.79
CA TYR A 179 12.21 -0.14 -22.90
C TYR A 179 13.26 0.87 -23.36
N THR A 180 14.48 0.78 -22.83
CA THR A 180 15.58 1.67 -23.20
C THR A 180 15.98 1.50 -24.66
N GLN A 181 15.96 0.25 -25.17
CA GLN A 181 16.25 -0.06 -26.56
C GLN A 181 15.17 0.50 -27.51
N LEU A 182 13.90 0.40 -27.15
CA LEU A 182 12.79 0.88 -27.98
C LEU A 182 12.53 2.40 -27.87
N HIS A 183 12.88 3.01 -26.72
CA HIS A 183 12.62 4.43 -26.45
C HIS A 183 13.86 5.17 -25.90
N PRO A 184 14.96 5.28 -26.67
CA PRO A 184 16.21 5.90 -26.21
C PRO A 184 16.08 7.39 -25.84
N GLN A 185 15.05 8.08 -26.33
CA GLN A 185 14.83 9.50 -26.04
C GLN A 185 14.27 9.74 -24.62
N GLN A 186 13.63 8.73 -24.01
CA GLN A 186 12.95 8.88 -22.72
C GLN A 186 13.79 8.43 -21.51
N THR A 187 15.00 7.92 -21.75
CA THR A 187 15.92 7.41 -20.73
C THR A 187 16.85 8.47 -20.13
N GLY A 188 16.58 9.76 -20.39
CA GLY A 188 17.34 10.86 -19.81
C GLY A 188 17.23 10.98 -18.28
N THR A 189 16.17 10.42 -17.68
CA THR A 189 15.90 10.52 -16.24
C THR A 189 15.90 9.15 -15.56
N ALA A 190 16.21 9.11 -14.26
CA ALA A 190 16.20 7.87 -13.48
C ALA A 190 14.81 7.21 -13.43
N ILE A 191 13.74 8.01 -13.47
CA ILE A 191 12.36 7.51 -13.58
C ILE A 191 12.09 6.91 -14.95
N GLY A 192 12.58 7.53 -16.03
CA GLY A 192 12.49 6.97 -17.39
C GLY A 192 13.28 5.67 -17.57
N ARG A 193 14.22 5.36 -16.67
CA ARG A 193 14.96 4.08 -16.60
C ARG A 193 14.36 3.09 -15.59
N PHE A 194 13.23 3.42 -14.98
CA PHE A 194 12.54 2.59 -13.99
C PHE A 194 13.39 2.25 -12.74
N GLU A 195 14.40 3.07 -12.42
CA GLU A 195 15.27 2.84 -11.26
C GLU A 195 14.50 2.85 -9.92
N HIS A 196 13.39 3.58 -9.86
CA HIS A 196 12.49 3.60 -8.71
C HIS A 196 11.81 2.25 -8.44
N PHE A 197 11.51 1.46 -9.47
CA PHE A 197 10.97 0.10 -9.30
C PHE A 197 12.05 -0.90 -8.84
N LYS A 198 13.31 -0.71 -9.27
CA LYS A 198 14.46 -1.47 -8.74
C LYS A 198 14.69 -1.15 -7.26
N ALA A 199 14.65 0.14 -6.90
CA ALA A 199 14.74 0.58 -5.51
C ALA A 199 13.59 0.01 -4.65
N LEU A 200 12.35 0.00 -5.16
CA LEU A 200 11.21 -0.63 -4.50
C LEU A 200 11.40 -2.14 -4.35
N CYS A 201 11.93 -2.83 -5.36
CA CYS A 201 12.23 -4.26 -5.27
C CYS A 201 13.24 -4.54 -4.15
N GLN A 202 14.28 -3.71 -4.01
CA GLN A 202 15.25 -3.80 -2.90
C GLN A 202 14.58 -3.60 -1.53
N TRP A 203 13.60 -2.70 -1.44
CA TRP A 203 12.81 -2.52 -0.22
C TRP A 203 12.06 -3.80 0.17
N LYS A 204 11.35 -4.40 -0.79
CA LYS A 204 10.56 -5.63 -0.60
C LYS A 204 11.44 -6.86 -0.31
N LEU A 205 12.67 -6.87 -0.81
CA LEU A 205 13.70 -7.86 -0.45
C LEU A 205 14.21 -7.73 0.99
N GLY A 206 13.96 -6.60 1.66
CA GLY A 206 14.41 -6.32 3.03
C GLY A 206 15.68 -5.47 3.10
N ASN A 207 16.29 -5.13 1.96
CA ASN A 207 17.47 -4.26 1.84
C ASN A 207 17.09 -2.79 2.01
N SER A 208 16.47 -2.46 3.15
CA SER A 208 15.75 -1.21 3.39
C SER A 208 16.67 0.01 3.26
N LEU A 209 17.88 -0.03 3.83
CA LEU A 209 18.84 1.09 3.76
C LEU A 209 19.33 1.35 2.33
N LYS A 210 19.70 0.29 1.61
CA LYS A 210 20.14 0.38 0.20
C LYS A 210 19.02 0.94 -0.69
N SER A 211 17.79 0.54 -0.43
CA SER A 211 16.61 1.06 -1.13
C SER A 211 16.43 2.56 -0.86
N LEU A 212 16.48 3.00 0.40
CA LEU A 212 16.33 4.42 0.76
C LEU A 212 17.46 5.29 0.17
N GLU A 213 18.69 4.79 0.14
CA GLU A 213 19.82 5.47 -0.51
C GLU A 213 19.60 5.59 -2.02
N ALA A 214 19.08 4.54 -2.68
CA ALA A 214 18.71 4.61 -4.09
C ALA A 214 17.57 5.61 -4.34
N PHE A 215 16.55 5.68 -3.48
CA PHE A 215 15.52 6.72 -3.60
C PHE A 215 16.09 8.12 -3.44
N ARG A 216 17.04 8.32 -2.51
CA ARG A 216 17.72 9.61 -2.33
C ARG A 216 18.42 10.07 -3.61
N THR A 217 19.14 9.19 -4.28
CA THR A 217 19.86 9.52 -5.52
C THR A 217 18.89 9.77 -6.68
N ILE A 218 17.82 8.98 -6.78
CA ILE A 218 16.77 9.18 -7.80
C ILE A 218 16.11 10.55 -7.62
N MET A 219 15.65 10.86 -6.40
CA MET A 219 14.92 12.10 -6.10
C MET A 219 15.76 13.36 -6.34
N ALA A 220 17.08 13.29 -6.11
CA ALA A 220 17.98 14.41 -6.39
C ALA A 220 18.02 14.85 -7.87
N SER A 221 17.61 13.97 -8.79
CA SER A 221 17.58 14.24 -10.23
C SER A 221 16.17 14.51 -10.78
N CYS A 222 15.14 14.47 -9.93
CA CYS A 222 13.75 14.56 -10.34
C CYS A 222 13.22 16.00 -10.38
N ASN A 223 12.26 16.25 -11.27
CA ASN A 223 11.44 17.46 -11.22
C ASN A 223 10.22 17.27 -10.28
N GLU A 224 9.44 18.32 -10.04
CA GLU A 224 8.29 18.28 -9.11
C GLU A 224 7.24 17.21 -9.50
N GLU A 225 6.91 17.07 -10.78
CA GLU A 225 5.93 16.07 -11.25
C GLU A 225 6.43 14.63 -11.02
N GLN A 226 7.72 14.41 -11.20
CA GLN A 226 8.40 13.15 -10.97
C GLN A 226 8.47 12.79 -9.49
N LEU A 227 8.62 13.78 -8.61
CA LEU A 227 8.58 13.56 -7.16
C LEU A 227 7.22 13.02 -6.71
N LEU A 228 6.11 13.42 -7.35
CA LEU A 228 4.77 12.88 -7.04
C LEU A 228 4.67 11.37 -7.30
N ILE A 229 5.35 10.86 -8.33
CA ILE A 229 5.41 9.42 -8.61
C ILE A 229 6.14 8.69 -7.47
N ILE A 230 7.25 9.27 -7.02
CA ILE A 230 8.05 8.70 -5.93
C ILE A 230 7.28 8.79 -4.60
N ASP A 231 6.55 9.86 -4.36
CA ASP A 231 5.72 10.03 -3.16
C ASP A 231 4.75 8.86 -2.99
N HIS A 232 4.06 8.44 -4.05
CA HIS A 232 3.16 7.29 -3.97
C HIS A 232 3.86 5.99 -3.51
N ILE A 233 5.14 5.82 -3.85
CA ILE A 233 5.94 4.68 -3.40
C ILE A 233 6.42 4.90 -1.97
N LEU A 234 6.85 6.11 -1.62
CA LEU A 234 7.27 6.46 -0.25
C LEU A 234 6.13 6.30 0.75
N LEU A 235 4.89 6.68 0.39
CA LEU A 235 3.71 6.47 1.24
C LEU A 235 3.54 5.01 1.62
N GLU A 236 3.67 4.12 0.63
CA GLU A 236 3.60 2.67 0.82
C GLU A 236 4.72 2.19 1.74
N MET A 237 5.96 2.64 1.53
CA MET A 237 7.11 2.29 2.37
C MET A 237 6.95 2.80 3.81
N ILE A 238 6.43 4.01 3.99
CA ILE A 238 6.17 4.61 5.31
C ILE A 238 5.09 3.80 6.05
N ASP A 239 3.99 3.47 5.37
CA ASP A 239 2.91 2.65 5.95
C ASP A 239 3.37 1.24 6.31
N GLU A 240 4.33 0.68 5.56
CA GLU A 240 4.98 -0.59 5.90
C GLU A 240 6.00 -0.51 7.03
N THR A 241 6.50 0.69 7.33
CA THR A 241 7.53 0.89 8.35
C THR A 241 6.91 1.09 9.72
N ILE A 242 5.93 2.00 9.81
CA ILE A 242 5.35 2.44 11.07
C ILE A 242 4.59 1.29 11.74
N GLY A 243 4.95 1.02 12.99
CA GLY A 243 4.41 -0.06 13.80
C GLY A 243 4.69 -1.49 13.32
N ARG A 244 5.56 -1.68 12.31
CA ARG A 244 5.85 -3.01 11.73
C ARG A 244 7.33 -3.31 11.57
N LYS A 245 8.16 -2.33 11.19
CA LYS A 245 9.62 -2.49 11.03
C LYS A 245 10.35 -1.99 12.27
N SER A 246 11.66 -2.21 12.31
CA SER A 246 12.50 -1.75 13.40
C SER A 246 12.64 -0.22 13.42
N GLU A 247 12.88 0.32 14.61
CA GLU A 247 13.12 1.76 14.84
C GLU A 247 14.26 2.30 13.96
N ALA A 248 15.32 1.52 13.75
CA ALA A 248 16.43 1.91 12.88
C ALA A 248 15.97 2.18 11.43
N VAL A 249 15.00 1.40 10.91
CA VAL A 249 14.44 1.65 9.58
C VAL A 249 13.56 2.89 9.60
N LEU A 250 12.77 3.11 10.65
CA LEU A 250 11.99 4.33 10.81
C LEU A 250 12.88 5.58 10.80
N LEU A 251 13.97 5.57 11.56
CA LEU A 251 14.93 6.69 11.57
C LEU A 251 15.57 6.91 10.19
N ALA A 252 15.86 5.86 9.43
CA ALA A 252 16.37 5.98 8.06
C ALA A 252 15.32 6.59 7.11
N VAL A 253 14.05 6.18 7.22
CA VAL A 253 12.93 6.77 6.46
C VAL A 253 12.76 8.24 6.81
N ILE A 254 12.82 8.58 8.10
CA ILE A 254 12.80 9.96 8.59
C ILE A 254 13.94 10.77 7.98
N SER A 255 15.16 10.23 7.98
CA SER A 255 16.33 10.91 7.39
C SER A 255 16.14 11.20 5.90
N LEU A 256 15.52 10.29 5.14
CA LEU A 256 15.17 10.53 3.74
C LEU A 256 14.11 11.65 3.61
N CYS A 257 13.09 11.66 4.47
CA CYS A 257 12.08 12.71 4.47
C CYS A 257 12.65 14.09 4.86
N GLU A 258 13.60 14.12 5.81
CA GLU A 258 14.34 15.34 6.17
C GLU A 258 15.15 15.87 4.98
N PHE A 259 15.80 14.98 4.21
CA PHE A 259 16.48 15.35 2.97
C PHE A 259 15.52 15.96 1.94
N CYS A 260 14.31 15.42 1.81
CA CYS A 260 13.28 15.99 0.91
C CYS A 260 12.92 17.42 1.32
N LEU A 261 12.76 17.67 2.62
CA LEU A 261 12.46 19.01 3.12
C LEU A 261 13.62 19.98 2.89
N THR A 262 14.86 19.59 3.21
CA THR A 262 16.00 20.51 3.21
C THR A 262 16.56 20.78 1.82
N GLU A 263 16.74 19.73 1.02
CA GLU A 263 17.40 19.83 -0.29
C GLU A 263 16.41 20.05 -1.43
N LEU A 264 15.25 19.38 -1.38
CA LEU A 264 14.26 19.41 -2.46
C LEU A 264 13.13 20.41 -2.21
N ARG A 265 13.07 21.00 -1.00
CA ARG A 265 11.95 21.86 -0.54
C ARG A 265 10.59 21.18 -0.66
N HIS A 266 10.58 19.86 -0.53
CA HIS A 266 9.40 19.00 -0.62
C HIS A 266 9.00 18.53 0.76
N ASP A 267 7.98 19.15 1.34
CA ASP A 267 7.56 18.97 2.73
C ASP A 267 6.62 17.77 2.94
N PHE A 268 5.93 17.34 1.88
CA PHE A 268 4.92 16.29 1.93
C PHE A 268 5.37 14.99 2.61
N PRO A 269 6.54 14.38 2.28
CA PRO A 269 6.96 13.12 2.89
C PRO A 269 7.19 13.23 4.40
N LEU A 270 7.75 14.37 4.84
CA LEU A 270 8.02 14.60 6.26
C LEU A 270 6.72 14.80 7.05
N CYS A 271 5.75 15.53 6.48
CA CYS A 271 4.43 15.68 7.08
C CYS A 271 3.72 14.33 7.21
N TYR A 272 3.81 13.46 6.20
CA TYR A 272 3.18 12.15 6.22
C TYR A 272 3.81 11.20 7.25
N VAL A 273 5.15 11.10 7.29
CA VAL A 273 5.82 10.23 8.29
C VAL A 273 5.53 10.70 9.70
N TRP A 274 5.48 12.01 9.95
CA TRP A 274 5.10 12.57 11.25
C TRP A 274 3.68 12.18 11.64
N GLU A 275 2.70 12.40 10.76
CA GLU A 275 1.29 12.12 11.07
C GLU A 275 1.07 10.63 11.34
N LYS A 276 1.65 9.76 10.52
CA LYS A 276 1.52 8.31 10.71
C LYS A 276 2.22 7.83 11.97
N SER A 277 3.36 8.40 12.31
CA SER A 277 4.09 8.05 13.55
C SER A 277 3.35 8.56 14.79
N PHE A 278 2.75 9.76 14.72
CA PHE A 278 1.93 10.34 15.78
C PHE A 278 0.66 9.51 16.05
N LEU A 279 0.01 9.01 15.00
CA LEU A 279 -1.18 8.17 15.08
C LEU A 279 -0.87 6.68 15.37
N SER A 280 0.41 6.30 15.45
CA SER A 280 0.80 4.92 15.73
C SER A 280 0.39 4.50 17.14
N ALA A 281 0.06 3.22 17.31
CA ALA A 281 -0.17 2.62 18.62
C ALA A 281 1.13 2.34 19.39
N TRP A 282 2.29 2.42 18.72
CA TRP A 282 3.59 2.11 19.31
C TRP A 282 4.25 3.37 19.89
N HIS A 283 4.73 3.26 21.13
CA HIS A 283 5.31 4.39 21.85
C HIS A 283 6.58 4.93 21.18
N SER A 284 7.44 4.06 20.64
CA SER A 284 8.66 4.45 19.92
C SER A 284 8.37 5.36 18.72
N ASP A 285 7.30 5.06 17.99
CA ASP A 285 6.89 5.84 16.82
C ASP A 285 6.36 7.21 17.26
N GLN A 286 5.58 7.26 18.33
CA GLN A 286 5.07 8.51 18.91
C GLN A 286 6.21 9.40 19.45
N GLU A 287 7.24 8.79 20.05
CA GLU A 287 8.43 9.51 20.50
C GLU A 287 9.19 10.10 19.31
N ALA A 288 9.42 9.33 18.25
CA ALA A 288 10.00 9.83 17.01
C ALA A 288 9.19 10.98 16.39
N ALA A 289 7.85 10.89 16.41
CA ALA A 289 6.96 11.94 15.94
C ALA A 289 7.10 13.23 16.77
N LYS A 290 7.23 13.10 18.09
CA LYS A 290 7.47 14.24 18.98
C LYS A 290 8.82 14.89 18.68
N THR A 291 9.89 14.11 18.56
CA THR A 291 11.21 14.62 18.20
C THR A 291 11.20 15.36 16.86
N LEU A 292 10.48 14.83 15.86
CA LEU A 292 10.28 15.49 14.56
C LEU A 292 9.57 16.84 14.70
N PHE A 293 8.50 16.88 15.48
CA PHE A 293 7.72 18.11 15.72
C PHE A 293 8.56 19.19 16.42
N ASP A 294 9.41 18.80 17.35
CA ASP A 294 10.29 19.71 18.10
C ASP A 294 11.44 20.22 17.22
N ARG A 295 11.98 19.39 16.32
CA ARG A 295 13.11 19.72 15.45
C ARG A 295 12.72 20.62 14.26
N HIS A 296 11.56 20.41 13.67
CA HIS A 296 11.19 21.05 12.39
C HIS A 296 10.13 22.13 12.53
N ALA A 297 10.58 23.39 12.58
CA ALA A 297 9.67 24.54 12.63
C ALA A 297 8.77 24.70 11.38
N ALA A 298 9.19 24.14 10.22
CA ALA A 298 8.36 24.08 9.02
C ALA A 298 7.16 23.16 9.23
N LEU A 299 7.37 21.99 9.84
CA LEU A 299 6.32 21.04 10.18
C LEU A 299 5.31 21.66 11.16
N ARG A 300 5.78 22.40 12.18
CA ARG A 300 4.92 23.15 13.11
C ARG A 300 4.08 24.27 12.46
N ARG A 301 4.50 24.78 11.31
CA ARG A 301 3.73 25.79 10.56
C ARG A 301 2.74 25.15 9.59
N ALA A 302 3.05 23.95 9.10
CA ALA A 302 2.20 23.20 8.19
C ALA A 302 1.03 22.50 8.91
N VAL A 303 1.27 22.05 10.14
CA VAL A 303 0.29 21.44 11.06
C VAL A 303 -0.51 22.53 11.78
#